data_AF-A0AAW8ARE5-F1
#
_entry.id   AF-A0AAW8ARE5-F1
#
_cell.length_a   1.000
_cell.length_b   1.000
_cell.length_c   1.000
_cell.angle_alpha   90.00
_cell.angle_beta   90.00
_cell.angle_gamma   90.00
#
_symmetry.space_group_name_H-M   'P 1'
#
loop_
_entity.id
_entity.type
_entity.pdbx_description
1 polymer ?
#
loop_
_entity_poly.entity_id
_entity_poly.type
_entity_poly.pdbx_seq_one_letter_code
_entity_poly.pdbx_strand_id
1 'polypeptide(L)' 'IAAGAVPGGTGRHFASYGHLLGELPTEWRDLLGDPQTSGGLLLAVTPEAVAEVQAAAAEFGIKVAAIGELVTARGGR' A
#
# COMPACT_ATOMS: atom_id res chain seq x y z
N ILE A 1 -3.39 15.58 -1.28
CA ILE A 1 -4.80 15.27 -1.67
C ILE A 1 -5.76 16.43 -1.36
N ALA A 2 -6.09 16.73 -0.10
CA ALA A 2 -7.10 17.77 0.25
C ALA A 2 -6.78 19.19 -0.28
N ALA A 3 -5.50 19.52 -0.44
CA ALA A 3 -5.06 20.79 -1.04
C ALA A 3 -4.94 20.74 -2.58
N GLY A 4 -5.39 19.67 -3.25
CA GLY A 4 -5.30 19.50 -4.70
C GLY A 4 -3.89 19.20 -5.24
N ALA A 5 -2.88 19.11 -4.38
CA ALA A 5 -1.52 18.72 -4.78
C ALA A 5 -1.46 17.21 -5.08
N VAL A 6 -1.55 16.88 -6.36
CA VAL A 6 -1.44 15.51 -6.90
C VAL A 6 -0.34 15.50 -7.96
N PRO A 7 0.75 14.72 -7.78
CA PRO A 7 1.82 14.64 -8.76
C PRO A 7 1.35 14.07 -10.10
N GLY A 8 1.96 14.52 -11.21
CA GLY A 8 1.66 13.97 -12.53
C GLY A 8 1.96 12.46 -12.67
N GLY A 9 2.77 11.89 -11.77
CA GLY A 9 3.03 10.45 -11.72
C GLY A 9 1.83 9.62 -11.25
N THR A 10 0.94 10.18 -10.43
CA THR A 10 -0.22 9.50 -9.87
C THR A 10 -1.16 8.96 -10.93
N GLY A 11 -1.48 9.79 -11.94
CA GLY A 11 -2.31 9.36 -13.06
C GLY A 11 -1.67 8.26 -13.90
N ARG A 12 -0.33 8.29 -14.07
CA ARG A 12 0.40 7.25 -14.82
C ARG A 12 0.39 5.91 -14.09
N HIS A 13 0.56 5.93 -12.77
CA HIS A 13 0.44 4.73 -11.94
C HIS A 13 -0.97 4.13 -12.03
N PHE A 14 -2.01 4.96 -11.87
CA PHE A 14 -3.38 4.47 -11.99
C PHE A 14 -3.70 3.93 -13.39
N ALA A 15 -3.20 4.57 -14.46
CA ALA A 15 -3.34 4.02 -15.81
C ALA A 15 -2.68 2.63 -15.97
N SER A 16 -1.58 2.37 -15.25
CA SER A 16 -0.83 1.11 -15.33
C SER A 16 -1.51 -0.04 -14.59
N TYR A 17 -2.08 0.18 -13.40
CA TYR A 17 -2.61 -0.91 -12.55
C TYR A 17 -4.02 -0.69 -12.03
N GLY A 18 -4.66 0.44 -12.34
CA GLY A 18 -6.01 0.76 -11.85
C GLY A 18 -7.07 -0.27 -12.27
N HIS A 19 -6.85 -0.98 -13.39
CA HIS A 19 -7.72 -2.08 -13.84
C HIS A 19 -7.67 -3.33 -12.94
N LEU A 20 -6.66 -3.45 -12.06
CA LEU A 20 -6.54 -4.49 -11.05
C LEU A 20 -7.23 -4.10 -9.72
N LEU A 21 -7.58 -2.82 -9.56
CA LEU A 21 -8.19 -2.29 -8.34
C LEU A 21 -9.72 -2.28 -8.42
N GLY A 22 -10.39 -2.43 -7.28
CA GLY A 22 -11.83 -2.21 -7.16
C GLY A 22 -12.23 -0.75 -7.46
N GLU A 23 -13.53 -0.46 -7.44
CA GLU A 23 -13.99 0.92 -7.49
C GLU A 23 -13.53 1.67 -6.23
N LEU A 24 -12.96 2.85 -6.42
CA LEU A 24 -12.36 3.65 -5.36
C LEU A 24 -12.74 5.13 -5.53
N PRO A 25 -13.03 5.86 -4.44
CA PRO A 25 -13.16 7.31 -4.48
C PRO A 25 -11.88 7.95 -5.04
N THR A 26 -12.02 9.11 -5.70
CA THR A 26 -10.87 9.80 -6.33
C THR A 26 -9.73 10.06 -5.37
N GLU A 27 -10.02 10.54 -4.17
CA GLU A 27 -9.00 10.82 -3.14
C GLU A 27 -8.21 9.56 -2.72
N TRP A 28 -8.81 8.37 -2.76
CA TRP A 28 -8.14 7.10 -2.48
C TRP A 28 -7.28 6.66 -3.67
N ARG A 29 -7.78 6.86 -4.90
CA ARG A 29 -6.99 6.61 -6.11
C ARG A 29 -5.75 7.50 -6.15
N ASP A 30 -5.92 8.77 -5.79
CA ASP A 30 -4.82 9.73 -5.78
C ASP A 30 -3.79 9.39 -4.70
N LEU A 31 -4.25 8.95 -3.52
CA LEU A 31 -3.37 8.50 -2.44
C LEU A 31 -2.61 7.22 -2.81
N LEU A 32 -3.30 6.18 -3.30
CA LEU A 32 -2.70 4.89 -3.65
C LEU A 32 -1.87 4.95 -4.95
N GLY A 33 -2.10 5.96 -5.79
CA GLY A 33 -1.32 6.23 -6.99
C GLY A 33 -0.07 7.06 -6.73
N ASP A 34 0.06 7.69 -5.56
CA ASP A 34 1.10 8.68 -5.27
C ASP A 34 2.52 8.09 -5.32
N PRO A 35 3.43 8.58 -6.19
CA PRO A 35 4.80 8.09 -6.25
C PRO A 35 5.56 8.35 -4.93
N GLN A 36 6.06 7.29 -4.30
CA GLN A 36 6.85 7.36 -3.08
C GLN A 36 8.36 7.36 -3.39
N THR A 37 8.97 8.53 -3.54
CA THR A 37 10.44 8.64 -3.64
C THR A 37 11.06 8.30 -2.29
N SER A 38 11.96 7.31 -2.26
CA SER A 38 12.54 6.78 -1.01
C SER A 38 11.49 6.27 -0.02
N GLY A 39 10.46 5.58 -0.53
CA GLY A 39 9.40 5.00 0.29
C GLY A 39 9.88 3.93 1.29
N GLY A 40 8.95 3.43 2.08
CA GLY A 40 9.20 2.37 3.05
C GLY A 40 9.25 0.96 2.44
N LEU A 41 9.34 -0.04 3.32
CA LEU A 41 9.25 -1.45 2.95
C LEU A 41 7.78 -1.93 3.05
N LEU A 42 7.35 -2.74 2.07
CA LEU A 42 6.11 -3.50 2.14
C LEU A 42 6.44 -4.97 2.42
N LEU A 43 5.85 -5.54 3.47
CA LEU A 43 6.17 -6.88 3.98
C LEU A 43 4.93 -7.77 3.95
N ALA A 44 5.07 -8.99 3.45
CA ALA A 44 4.09 -10.07 3.63
C ALA A 44 4.60 -11.02 4.71
N VAL A 45 3.83 -11.19 5.79
CA VAL A 45 4.26 -11.89 7.01
C VAL A 45 3.21 -12.95 7.35
N THR A 46 3.64 -14.18 7.59
CA THR A 46 2.73 -15.25 8.07
C THR A 46 2.35 -15.01 9.53
N PRO A 47 1.18 -15.47 10.01
CA PRO A 47 0.70 -15.20 11.36
C PRO A 47 1.71 -15.54 12.47
N GLU A 48 2.42 -16.66 12.32
CA GLU A 48 3.42 -17.14 13.27
C GLU A 48 4.67 -16.26 13.36
N ALA A 49 4.98 -15.46 12.33
CA ALA A 49 6.15 -14.59 12.28
C ALA A 49 5.85 -13.14 12.70
N VAL A 50 4.59 -12.77 12.96
CA VAL A 50 4.19 -11.38 13.24
C VAL A 50 4.94 -10.80 14.44
N ALA A 51 5.05 -11.57 15.54
CA ALA A 51 5.72 -11.10 16.75
C ALA A 51 7.21 -10.85 16.54
N GLU A 52 7.88 -11.73 15.77
CA GLU A 52 9.29 -11.60 15.43
C GLU A 52 9.53 -10.36 14.55
N VAL A 53 8.72 -10.16 13.51
CA VAL A 53 8.84 -8.97 12.64
C VAL A 53 8.60 -7.68 13.41
N GLN A 54 7.62 -7.65 14.33
CA GLN A 54 7.38 -6.49 15.18
C GLN A 54 8.56 -6.21 16.11
N ALA A 55 9.15 -7.24 16.71
CA ALA A 55 10.33 -7.10 17.56
C ALA A 55 11.52 -6.55 16.75
N ALA A 56 11.82 -7.14 15.59
CA ALA A 56 12.89 -6.68 14.71
C ALA A 56 12.69 -5.23 14.27
N ALA A 57 11.47 -4.83 13.89
CA ALA A 57 11.17 -3.44 13.54
C ALA A 57 11.38 -2.47 14.71
N ALA A 58 11.01 -2.90 15.93
CA ALA A 58 11.18 -2.10 17.14
C ALA A 58 12.67 -1.85 17.48
N GLU A 59 13.57 -2.79 17.18
CA GLU A 59 15.02 -2.59 17.34
C GLU A 59 15.56 -1.42 16.50
N PHE A 60 14.93 -1.15 15.35
CA PHE A 60 15.25 0.00 14.49
C PHE A 60 14.36 1.23 14.76
N GLY A 61 13.51 1.19 15.79
CA GLY A 61 12.56 2.27 16.10
C GLY A 61 11.45 2.44 15.06
N ILE A 62 11.19 1.43 14.24
CA ILE A 62 10.19 1.45 13.18
C ILE A 62 8.86 0.93 13.73
N LYS A 63 7.81 1.75 13.62
CA LYS A 63 6.44 1.30 13.90
C LYS A 63 5.88 0.61 12.66
N VAL A 64 5.54 -0.66 12.78
CA VAL A 64 4.85 -1.42 11.75
C VAL A 64 3.36 -1.50 12.05
N ALA A 65 2.52 -1.44 11.02
CA ALA A 65 1.08 -1.61 11.11
C ALA A 65 0.62 -2.54 9.98
N ALA A 66 -0.29 -3.46 10.30
CA ALA A 66 -0.95 -4.27 9.28
C ALA A 66 -1.91 -3.38 8.48
N ILE A 67 -1.77 -3.38 7.15
CA ILE A 67 -2.62 -2.61 6.23
C ILE A 67 -3.55 -3.49 5.40
N GLY A 68 -3.49 -4.81 5.58
CA GLY A 68 -4.29 -5.79 4.85
C GLY A 68 -3.77 -7.21 5.03
N GLU A 69 -4.31 -8.12 4.23
CA GLU A 69 -3.94 -9.53 4.19
C GLU A 69 -3.90 -10.04 2.75
N LEU A 70 -3.12 -11.10 2.51
CA LEU A 70 -3.14 -11.81 1.23
C LEU A 70 -4.13 -12.97 1.32
N VAL A 71 -5.03 -13.05 0.34
CA VAL A 71 -6.04 -14.10 0.24
C VAL A 71 -5.83 -14.90 -1.04
N THR A 72 -6.30 -16.15 -1.05
CA THR A 72 -6.38 -16.92 -2.29
C THR A 72 -7.23 -16.17 -3.31
N ALA A 73 -6.74 -16.05 -4.54
CA ALA A 73 -7.48 -15.41 -5.61
C ALA A 73 -8.85 -16.11 -5.79
N ARG A 74 -9.91 -15.31 -5.73
CA ARG A 74 -11.27 -15.72 -6.08
C ARG A 74 -11.63 -15.00 -7.37
N GLY A 75 -12.14 -15.71 -8.37
CA GLY A 75 -12.54 -15.10 -9.63
C GLY A 75 -13.68 -14.10 -9.42
N GLY A 76 -13.51 -12.87 -9.93
CA GLY A 76 -14.46 -11.77 -9.84
C GLY A 76 -13.78 -10.49 -9.35
N ARG A 77 -13.04 -9.77 -10.19
CA ARG A 77 -12.89 -9.88 -11.66
C ARG A 77 -12.10 -11.10 -12.13
#